data_AF-A0AAD8NBH0-F1
#
_entry.id   AF-A0AAD8NBH0-F1
#
_cell.length_a   1.000
_cell.length_b   1.000
_cell.length_c   1.000
_cell.angle_alpha   90.00
_cell.angle_beta   90.00
_cell.angle_gamma   90.00
#
_symmetry.space_group_name_H-M   'P 1'
#
loop_
_entity.id
_entity.type
_entity.pdbx_description
1 polymer ?
#
loop_
_entity_poly.entity_id
_entity_poly.type
_entity_poly.pdbx_seq_one_letter_code
_entity_poly.pdbx_strand_id
1 'polypeptide(L)'
;MATSMFNSVGLDFVPNNYAEPLSNENAPEAFHLLQNFLAQSEIGRALVEPGKLYGSQIKAFWETGVYDDGGDSGTTSIVFEFQETEYVITPGTVREAMSFAESDAYTIVVGDTDLQRMMQAIGYTGSLAKIGQLKRPFLRKEWSFFFDCITRTFGKKCTNWDAIPTDSLQIGYSLLYGTQFDFARLVLTNLGEKMTENRRVVYFARFCQILFSVCVTGVDLNDNDIIPYFKLHKRVFSDLINKDVKKGNVGDFLLPELIQQFLIDSTQT
;
A
#
# COMPACT_ATOMS: atom_id res chain seq x y z
N MET A 1 -2.49 17.33 2.38
CA MET A 1 -1.19 17.94 2.72
C MET A 1 -0.12 17.04 2.17
N ALA A 2 0.79 17.58 1.37
CA ALA A 2 1.97 16.83 0.97
C ALA A 2 2.87 16.77 2.20
N THR A 3 2.96 15.60 2.80
CA THR A 3 4.10 15.31 3.64
C THR A 3 5.35 15.54 2.79
N SER A 4 6.32 16.29 3.30
CA SER A 4 7.59 16.49 2.60
C SER A 4 8.53 15.31 2.89
N MET A 5 9.48 15.08 1.99
CA MET A 5 10.61 14.19 2.32
C MET A 5 11.33 14.73 3.56
N PHE A 6 11.95 13.84 4.33
CA PHE A 6 12.79 14.21 5.45
C PHE A 6 14.11 13.43 5.42
N ASN A 7 15.15 14.00 6.00
CA ASN A 7 16.45 13.34 6.09
C ASN A 7 16.61 12.64 7.44
N SER A 8 17.05 11.38 7.42
CA SER A 8 17.47 10.64 8.61
C SER A 8 18.58 9.67 8.24
N VAL A 9 19.50 9.39 9.16
CA VAL A 9 20.62 8.44 8.97
C VAL A 9 21.41 8.66 7.65
N GLY A 10 21.42 9.88 7.11
CA GLY A 10 22.10 10.22 5.85
C GLY A 10 21.33 9.87 4.56
N LEU A 11 20.05 9.55 4.65
CA LEU A 11 19.15 9.22 3.54
C LEU A 11 17.87 10.08 3.56
N ASP A 12 17.30 10.30 2.39
CA ASP A 12 16.04 11.05 2.23
C ASP A 12 14.86 10.08 2.15
N PHE A 13 13.90 10.20 3.06
CA PHE A 13 12.74 9.31 3.15
C PHE A 13 11.53 9.94 2.46
N VAL A 14 10.96 9.24 1.47
CA VAL A 14 9.71 9.67 0.84
C VAL A 14 8.51 9.24 1.67
N PRO A 15 7.49 10.09 1.85
CA PRO A 15 6.40 9.86 2.80
C PRO A 15 5.31 8.90 2.31
N ASN A 16 5.51 8.24 1.18
CA ASN A 16 4.70 7.09 0.79
C ASN A 16 5.14 5.85 1.59
N ASN A 17 4.22 4.93 1.76
CA ASN A 17 4.37 3.59 2.32
C ASN A 17 4.56 3.46 3.84
N TYR A 18 5.07 4.46 4.55
CA TYR A 18 5.01 4.45 6.03
C TYR A 18 4.02 5.45 6.62
N ALA A 19 3.13 5.97 5.79
CA ALA A 19 1.92 6.60 6.31
C ALA A 19 1.08 5.56 7.07
N GLU A 20 0.31 5.99 8.07
CA GLU A 20 -0.70 5.19 8.78
C GLU A 20 -2.08 5.57 8.23
N PRO A 21 -2.48 5.06 7.05
CA PRO A 21 -3.70 5.49 6.36
C PRO A 21 -4.98 5.06 7.07
N LEU A 22 -4.90 4.09 7.98
CA LEU A 22 -6.08 3.50 8.64
C LEU A 22 -6.30 3.98 10.08
N SER A 23 -5.61 5.04 10.52
CA SER A 23 -5.82 5.59 11.87
C SER A 23 -7.22 6.21 12.02
N ASN A 24 -7.97 5.78 13.03
CA ASN A 24 -9.33 6.29 13.30
C ASN A 24 -9.33 7.65 14.03
N GLU A 25 -8.21 8.07 14.63
CA GLU A 25 -8.10 9.24 15.50
C GLU A 25 -8.63 10.55 14.87
N ASN A 26 -8.43 10.71 13.55
CA ASN A 26 -8.81 11.91 12.81
C ASN A 26 -9.88 11.66 11.74
N ALA A 27 -10.41 10.42 11.67
CA ALA A 27 -11.34 9.99 10.64
C ALA A 27 -12.79 10.15 11.13
N PRO A 28 -13.69 10.74 10.33
CA PRO A 28 -15.12 10.69 10.62
C PRO A 28 -15.62 9.23 10.68
N GLU A 29 -16.61 8.97 11.55
CA GLU A 29 -17.15 7.63 11.80
C GLU A 29 -17.58 6.88 10.53
N ALA A 30 -18.13 7.59 9.54
CA ALA A 30 -18.53 7.01 8.27
C ALA A 30 -17.37 6.30 7.51
N PHE A 31 -16.11 6.67 7.75
CA PHE A 31 -14.95 6.02 7.13
C PHE A 31 -14.46 4.79 7.91
N HIS A 32 -14.85 4.63 9.18
CA HIS A 32 -14.31 3.58 10.06
C HIS A 32 -14.61 2.18 9.53
N LEU A 33 -15.80 1.95 8.95
CA LEU A 33 -16.13 0.64 8.35
C LEU A 33 -15.18 0.25 7.22
N LEU A 34 -14.85 1.21 6.34
CA LEU A 34 -13.91 0.97 5.25
C LEU A 34 -12.47 0.84 5.75
N GLN A 35 -12.10 1.59 6.79
CA GLN A 35 -10.79 1.45 7.45
C GLN A 35 -10.65 0.07 8.10
N ASN A 36 -11.67 -0.40 8.81
CA ASN A 36 -11.70 -1.71 9.44
C ASN A 36 -11.62 -2.84 8.40
N PHE A 37 -12.37 -2.72 7.30
CA PHE A 37 -12.26 -3.67 6.20
C PHE A 37 -10.85 -3.74 5.63
N LEU A 38 -10.23 -2.59 5.33
CA LEU A 38 -8.86 -2.56 4.82
C LEU A 38 -7.87 -3.16 5.83
N ALA A 39 -8.04 -2.87 7.12
CA ALA A 39 -7.17 -3.39 8.19
C ALA A 39 -7.30 -4.92 8.37
N GLN A 40 -8.47 -5.48 8.08
CA GLN A 40 -8.74 -6.93 8.16
C GLN A 40 -8.55 -7.65 6.83
N SER A 41 -8.31 -6.93 5.75
CA SER A 41 -8.07 -7.50 4.43
C SER A 41 -6.70 -8.16 4.32
N GLU A 42 -6.46 -8.87 3.21
CA GLU A 42 -5.17 -9.52 2.93
C GLU A 42 -3.99 -8.54 2.92
N ILE A 43 -4.21 -7.27 2.57
CA ILE A 43 -3.18 -6.23 2.64
C ILE A 43 -3.15 -5.47 3.97
N GLY A 44 -3.94 -5.88 4.95
CA GLY A 44 -4.13 -5.18 6.22
C GLY A 44 -2.82 -5.00 6.98
N ARG A 45 -2.00 -6.06 7.06
CA ARG A 45 -0.68 -6.00 7.69
C ARG A 45 0.24 -4.97 7.01
N ALA A 46 0.26 -4.95 5.68
CA ALA A 46 1.01 -3.98 4.89
C ALA A 46 0.53 -2.52 5.11
N LEU A 47 -0.73 -2.32 5.53
CA LEU A 47 -1.31 -1.01 5.80
C LEU A 47 -1.07 -0.52 7.24
N VAL A 48 -0.92 -1.42 8.21
CA VAL A 48 -0.91 -1.07 9.65
C VAL A 48 0.43 -1.34 10.33
N GLU A 49 1.16 -2.40 9.96
CA GLU A 49 2.42 -2.78 10.60
C GLU A 49 3.65 -2.27 9.86
N PRO A 50 4.80 -2.05 10.52
CA PRO A 50 4.97 -2.05 11.97
C PRO A 50 4.57 -0.69 12.55
N GLY A 51 4.28 -0.64 13.86
CA GLY A 51 3.93 0.61 14.55
C GLY A 51 5.12 1.56 14.79
N LYS A 52 6.35 1.09 14.57
CA LYS A 52 7.60 1.85 14.71
C LYS A 52 8.53 1.51 13.54
N LEU A 53 9.34 2.48 13.13
CA LEU A 53 10.30 2.36 12.05
C LEU A 53 11.68 2.77 12.56
N TYR A 54 12.70 1.97 12.31
CA TYR A 54 14.06 2.19 12.78
C TYR A 54 14.94 2.58 11.59
N GLY A 55 15.45 3.81 11.61
CA GLY A 55 16.21 4.40 10.52
C GLY A 55 17.43 3.57 10.15
N SER A 56 18.19 3.11 11.14
CA SER A 56 19.40 2.30 10.94
C SER A 56 19.12 0.96 10.26
N GLN A 57 18.02 0.29 10.61
CA GLN A 57 17.62 -1.00 10.03
C GLN A 57 17.17 -0.83 8.58
N ILE A 58 16.33 0.17 8.33
CA ILE A 58 15.89 0.51 6.98
C ILE A 58 17.09 0.90 6.10
N LYS A 59 18.03 1.68 6.65
CA LYS A 59 19.26 2.06 5.96
C LYS A 59 20.13 0.85 5.63
N ALA A 60 20.33 -0.07 6.57
CA ALA A 60 21.11 -1.28 6.33
C ALA A 60 20.53 -2.08 5.17
N PHE A 61 19.24 -2.41 5.23
CA PHE A 61 18.52 -3.08 4.15
C PHE A 61 18.62 -2.32 2.82
N TRP A 62 18.39 -1.00 2.87
CA TRP A 62 18.33 -0.18 1.66
C TRP A 62 19.69 0.04 1.01
N GLU A 63 20.77 0.23 1.76
CA GLU A 63 22.08 0.52 1.17
C GLU A 63 22.78 -0.72 0.64
N THR A 64 22.64 -1.86 1.31
CA THR A 64 23.30 -3.11 0.91
C THR A 64 22.44 -3.98 0.00
N GLY A 65 21.14 -3.66 -0.13
CA GLY A 65 20.20 -4.37 -0.99
C GLY A 65 20.54 -4.30 -2.48
N VAL A 66 20.89 -5.46 -3.06
CA VAL A 66 21.07 -5.71 -4.48
C VAL A 66 19.84 -6.40 -5.04
N TYR A 67 19.21 -5.78 -6.03
CA TYR A 67 18.01 -6.28 -6.68
C TYR A 67 18.36 -7.12 -7.91
N ASP A 68 17.74 -8.29 -8.01
CA ASP A 68 17.72 -9.14 -9.19
C ASP A 68 16.26 -9.27 -9.68
N ASP A 69 16.01 -8.90 -10.94
CA ASP A 69 14.67 -9.01 -11.54
C ASP A 69 14.31 -10.45 -11.93
N GLY A 70 15.28 -11.37 -11.87
CA GLY A 70 15.14 -12.78 -12.24
C GLY A 70 15.20 -13.03 -13.74
N GLY A 71 15.32 -12.00 -14.60
CA GLY A 71 15.27 -12.14 -16.06
C GLY A 71 14.03 -12.88 -16.58
N ASP A 72 14.18 -13.57 -17.72
CA ASP A 72 13.05 -14.18 -18.46
C ASP A 72 12.39 -15.39 -17.76
N SER A 73 13.06 -16.01 -16.79
CA SER A 73 12.59 -17.27 -16.18
C SER A 73 12.90 -17.42 -14.68
N GLY A 74 13.60 -16.47 -14.08
CA GLY A 74 13.93 -16.47 -12.66
C GLY A 74 12.87 -15.81 -11.80
N THR A 75 13.06 -15.97 -10.50
CA THR A 75 12.23 -15.33 -9.48
C THR A 75 12.95 -14.07 -9.02
N THR A 76 12.26 -12.93 -9.02
CA THR A 76 12.83 -11.68 -8.52
C THR A 76 13.27 -11.81 -7.07
N SER A 77 14.40 -11.20 -6.71
CA SER A 77 14.94 -11.26 -5.35
C SER A 77 15.68 -9.98 -4.97
N ILE A 78 15.85 -9.78 -3.66
CA ILE A 78 16.78 -8.80 -3.11
C ILE A 78 17.72 -9.52 -2.17
N VAL A 79 19.02 -9.38 -2.37
CA VAL A 79 20.03 -9.83 -1.41
C VAL A 79 20.57 -8.61 -0.68
N PHE A 80 20.58 -8.63 0.65
CA PHE A 80 21.16 -7.56 1.44
C PHE A 80 22.09 -8.13 2.51
N GLU A 81 23.08 -7.33 2.91
CA GLU A 81 24.06 -7.69 3.93
C GLU A 81 23.78 -6.92 5.23
N PHE A 82 23.87 -7.62 6.36
CA PHE A 82 23.88 -7.02 7.68
C PHE A 82 24.82 -7.82 8.60
N GLN A 83 25.74 -7.13 9.28
CA GLN A 83 26.74 -7.76 10.17
C GLN A 83 27.48 -8.94 9.51
N GLU A 84 28.00 -8.72 8.30
CA GLU A 84 28.74 -9.73 7.51
C GLU A 84 27.93 -10.99 7.16
N THR A 85 26.60 -10.93 7.31
CA THR A 85 25.67 -12.01 6.95
C THR A 85 24.78 -11.55 5.79
N GLU A 86 24.69 -12.38 4.75
CA GLU A 86 23.80 -12.17 3.62
C GLU A 86 22.41 -12.74 3.89
N TYR A 87 21.38 -11.99 3.51
CA TYR A 87 19.98 -12.36 3.62
C TYR A 87 19.31 -12.24 2.26
N VAL A 88 18.51 -13.25 1.90
CA VAL A 88 17.82 -13.32 0.60
C VAL A 88 16.32 -13.11 0.79
N ILE A 89 15.79 -12.09 0.14
CA ILE A 89 14.36 -11.82 0.04
C ILE A 89 13.84 -12.35 -1.28
N THR A 90 12.85 -13.23 -1.21
CA THR A 90 12.09 -13.75 -2.36
C THR A 90 10.61 -13.38 -2.20
N PRO A 91 9.73 -13.60 -3.20
CA PRO A 91 8.30 -13.42 -3.03
C PRO A 91 7.75 -14.27 -1.87
N GLY A 92 8.31 -15.47 -1.62
CA GLY A 92 7.94 -16.28 -0.45
C GLY A 92 8.24 -15.57 0.87
N THR A 93 9.44 -14.98 1.00
CA THR A 93 9.82 -14.16 2.16
C THR A 93 8.86 -12.99 2.36
N VAL A 94 8.46 -12.31 1.28
CA VAL A 94 7.50 -11.20 1.35
C VAL A 94 6.12 -11.67 1.79
N ARG A 95 5.64 -12.83 1.30
CA ARG A 95 4.35 -13.41 1.72
C ARG A 95 4.34 -13.74 3.19
N GLU A 96 5.39 -14.39 3.70
CA GLU A 96 5.55 -14.68 5.12
C GLU A 96 5.54 -13.39 5.96
N ALA A 97 6.36 -12.41 5.56
CA ALA A 97 6.51 -11.16 6.30
C ALA A 97 5.21 -10.34 6.37
N MET A 98 4.43 -10.36 5.30
CA MET A 98 3.18 -9.59 5.17
C MET A 98 1.92 -10.41 5.50
N SER A 99 2.06 -11.72 5.73
CA SER A 99 0.94 -12.65 5.90
C SER A 99 -0.03 -12.64 4.71
N PHE A 100 0.49 -12.51 3.49
CA PHE A 100 -0.31 -12.68 2.27
C PHE A 100 -0.70 -14.15 2.09
N ALA A 101 -1.83 -14.41 1.42
CA ALA A 101 -2.32 -15.77 1.24
C ALA A 101 -1.40 -16.55 0.30
N GLU A 102 -1.19 -17.83 0.61
CA GLU A 102 -0.56 -18.76 -0.34
C GLU A 102 -1.60 -19.30 -1.32
N SER A 103 -1.20 -19.40 -2.59
CA SER A 103 -2.03 -19.92 -3.68
C SER A 103 -1.21 -20.77 -4.63
N ASP A 104 -1.82 -21.83 -5.15
CA ASP A 104 -1.26 -22.67 -6.21
C ASP A 104 -1.11 -21.90 -7.54
N ALA A 105 -1.92 -20.86 -7.73
CA ALA A 105 -1.90 -20.00 -8.91
C ALA A 105 -2.26 -18.56 -8.54
N TYR A 106 -1.35 -17.65 -8.84
CA TYR A 106 -1.59 -16.22 -8.68
C TYR A 106 -1.95 -15.55 -10.00
N THR A 107 -2.86 -14.59 -9.91
CA THR A 107 -3.09 -13.60 -10.97
C THR A 107 -1.97 -12.58 -10.93
N ILE A 108 -1.16 -12.54 -11.98
CA ILE A 108 -0.07 -11.57 -12.12
C ILE A 108 -0.58 -10.23 -12.63
N VAL A 109 -1.56 -10.26 -13.56
CA VAL A 109 -2.17 -9.07 -14.14
C VAL A 109 -3.68 -9.24 -14.26
N VAL A 110 -4.44 -8.23 -13.81
CA VAL A 110 -5.88 -8.14 -14.06
C VAL A 110 -6.13 -7.42 -15.39
N GLY A 111 -6.97 -7.99 -16.25
CA GLY A 111 -7.25 -7.42 -17.57
C GLY A 111 -7.98 -6.07 -17.51
N ASP A 112 -7.64 -5.17 -18.43
CA ASP A 112 -8.23 -3.82 -18.51
C ASP A 112 -9.76 -3.84 -18.51
N THR A 113 -10.39 -4.78 -19.21
CA THR A 113 -11.85 -4.92 -19.27
C THR A 113 -12.46 -5.14 -17.89
N ASP A 114 -11.84 -5.96 -17.05
CA ASP A 114 -12.35 -6.27 -15.71
C ASP A 114 -12.12 -5.09 -14.75
N LEU A 115 -10.97 -4.42 -14.87
CA LEU A 115 -10.73 -3.17 -14.17
C LEU A 115 -11.75 -2.09 -14.57
N GLN A 116 -12.08 -1.96 -15.86
CA GLN A 116 -13.11 -1.03 -16.32
C GLN A 116 -14.48 -1.35 -15.73
N ARG A 117 -14.89 -2.64 -15.72
CA ARG A 117 -16.15 -3.09 -15.13
C ARG A 117 -16.22 -2.78 -13.63
N MET A 118 -15.16 -3.08 -12.88
CA MET A 118 -15.05 -2.71 -11.46
C MET A 118 -15.25 -1.20 -11.27
N MET A 119 -14.53 -0.38 -12.04
CA MET A 119 -14.60 1.07 -11.91
C MET A 119 -16.01 1.60 -12.22
N GLN A 120 -16.71 1.01 -13.21
CA GLN A 120 -18.12 1.32 -13.48
C GLN A 120 -19.02 0.94 -12.29
N ALA A 121 -18.82 -0.26 -11.74
CA ALA A 121 -19.65 -0.78 -10.63
C ALA A 121 -19.55 0.10 -9.37
N ILE A 122 -18.35 0.62 -9.06
CA ILE A 122 -18.14 1.54 -7.93
C ILE A 122 -18.52 3.01 -8.25
N GLY A 123 -19.11 3.26 -9.42
CA GLY A 123 -19.63 4.57 -9.82
C GLY A 123 -18.58 5.57 -10.27
N TYR A 124 -17.49 5.14 -10.92
CA TYR A 124 -16.52 6.05 -11.52
C TYR A 124 -17.13 6.85 -12.67
N THR A 125 -16.98 8.18 -12.62
CA THR A 125 -17.63 9.11 -13.57
C THR A 125 -16.72 9.61 -14.70
N GLY A 126 -15.44 9.27 -14.68
CA GLY A 126 -14.46 9.71 -15.66
C GLY A 126 -14.38 8.79 -16.88
N SER A 127 -13.54 9.15 -17.85
CA SER A 127 -13.24 8.26 -18.98
C SER A 127 -12.46 7.03 -18.52
N LEU A 128 -12.83 5.87 -19.06
CA LEU A 128 -12.22 4.56 -18.80
C LEU A 128 -11.31 4.09 -19.94
N ALA A 129 -11.14 4.90 -21.00
CA ALA A 129 -10.35 4.54 -22.18
C ALA A 129 -8.84 4.35 -21.89
N LYS A 130 -8.34 4.92 -20.79
CA LYS A 130 -6.94 4.81 -20.36
C LYS A 130 -6.88 4.40 -18.89
N ILE A 131 -6.92 3.09 -18.63
CA ILE A 131 -7.03 2.55 -17.27
C ILE A 131 -5.87 2.97 -16.35
N GLY A 132 -4.65 3.11 -16.88
CA GLY A 132 -3.49 3.59 -16.11
C GLY A 132 -3.47 5.10 -15.83
N GLN A 133 -4.50 5.85 -16.23
CA GLN A 133 -4.57 7.32 -16.10
C GLN A 133 -5.87 7.79 -15.42
N LEU A 134 -6.56 6.90 -14.71
CA LEU A 134 -7.75 7.27 -13.95
C LEU A 134 -7.41 8.26 -12.84
N LYS A 135 -8.38 9.12 -12.51
CA LYS A 135 -8.19 10.16 -11.50
C LYS A 135 -9.24 10.08 -10.40
N ARG A 136 -8.80 10.07 -9.14
CA ARG A 136 -9.63 9.99 -7.93
C ARG A 136 -10.72 11.07 -7.81
N PRO A 137 -10.57 12.30 -8.35
CA PRO A 137 -11.67 13.25 -8.37
C PRO A 137 -12.96 12.72 -9.02
N PHE A 138 -12.89 11.73 -9.92
CA PHE A 138 -14.07 11.11 -10.55
C PHE A 138 -14.71 9.98 -9.74
N LEU A 139 -14.15 9.64 -8.58
CA LEU A 139 -14.73 8.71 -7.60
C LEU A 139 -15.54 9.46 -6.55
N ARG A 140 -16.48 8.75 -5.92
CA ARG A 140 -17.08 9.14 -4.63
C ARG A 140 -16.03 9.13 -3.52
N LYS A 141 -16.30 9.81 -2.40
CA LYS A 141 -15.38 9.97 -1.25
C LYS A 141 -14.88 8.64 -0.69
N GLU A 142 -15.75 7.64 -0.54
CA GLU A 142 -15.42 6.30 -0.05
C GLU A 142 -14.37 5.60 -0.92
N TRP A 143 -14.61 5.52 -2.23
CA TRP A 143 -13.70 4.88 -3.18
C TRP A 143 -12.43 5.69 -3.41
N SER A 144 -12.55 7.01 -3.39
CA SER A 144 -11.39 7.89 -3.44
C SER A 144 -10.48 7.69 -2.21
N PHE A 145 -11.05 7.44 -1.03
CA PHE A 145 -10.30 7.10 0.17
C PHE A 145 -9.69 5.71 0.07
N PHE A 146 -10.48 4.71 -0.35
CA PHE A 146 -10.02 3.33 -0.57
C PHE A 146 -8.74 3.27 -1.43
N PHE A 147 -8.76 3.90 -2.61
CA PHE A 147 -7.58 3.93 -3.48
C PHE A 147 -6.49 4.87 -2.94
N ASP A 148 -6.79 5.90 -2.15
CA ASP A 148 -5.74 6.71 -1.50
C ASP A 148 -4.94 5.87 -0.49
N CYS A 149 -5.59 5.02 0.31
CA CYS A 149 -4.93 4.10 1.23
C CYS A 149 -4.00 3.12 0.49
N ILE A 150 -4.51 2.50 -0.59
CA ILE A 150 -3.73 1.56 -1.41
C ILE A 150 -2.56 2.28 -2.09
N THR A 151 -2.80 3.40 -2.78
CA THR A 151 -1.76 4.14 -3.51
C THR A 151 -0.70 4.70 -2.57
N ARG A 152 -1.08 5.19 -1.38
CA ARG A 152 -0.08 5.63 -0.39
C ARG A 152 0.80 4.50 0.07
N THR A 153 0.31 3.27 0.08
CA THR A 153 1.05 2.11 0.59
C THR A 153 1.88 1.45 -0.49
N PHE A 154 1.30 1.15 -1.65
CA PHE A 154 1.95 0.38 -2.72
C PHE A 154 2.50 1.24 -3.86
N GLY A 155 2.21 2.54 -3.87
CA GLY A 155 2.56 3.44 -4.98
C GLY A 155 4.05 3.75 -5.08
N LYS A 156 4.60 3.59 -6.30
CA LYS A 156 5.96 3.98 -6.69
C LYS A 156 6.22 5.50 -6.68
N LYS A 157 5.18 6.32 -6.65
CA LYS A 157 5.30 7.78 -6.75
C LYS A 157 4.86 8.44 -5.45
N CYS A 158 5.60 9.48 -5.05
CA CYS A 158 5.27 10.36 -3.94
C CYS A 158 4.61 11.68 -4.38
N THR A 159 4.25 11.78 -5.67
CA THR A 159 3.64 12.96 -6.31
C THR A 159 2.41 12.56 -7.13
N ASN A 160 1.64 13.55 -7.59
CA ASN A 160 0.41 13.35 -8.37
C ASN A 160 -0.57 12.36 -7.72
N TRP A 161 -0.89 12.66 -6.46
CA TRP A 161 -1.80 11.84 -5.67
C TRP A 161 -3.17 11.70 -6.34
N ASP A 162 -3.61 12.60 -7.21
CA ASP A 162 -4.91 12.47 -7.88
C ASP A 162 -5.01 11.27 -8.83
N ALA A 163 -3.90 10.70 -9.30
CA ALA A 163 -3.93 9.52 -10.16
C ALA A 163 -4.21 8.24 -9.37
N ILE A 164 -4.86 7.27 -10.02
CA ILE A 164 -4.99 5.89 -9.53
C ILE A 164 -4.05 5.03 -10.39
N PRO A 165 -2.87 4.64 -9.88
CA PRO A 165 -1.94 3.78 -10.61
C PRO A 165 -2.57 2.41 -10.90
N THR A 166 -2.12 1.76 -11.98
CA THR A 166 -2.56 0.40 -12.35
C THR A 166 -2.39 -0.58 -11.19
N ASP A 167 -1.26 -0.56 -10.48
CA ASP A 167 -1.02 -1.40 -9.30
C ASP A 167 -2.13 -1.22 -8.24
N SER A 168 -2.56 0.02 -7.99
CA SER A 168 -3.64 0.28 -7.04
C SER A 168 -4.99 -0.23 -7.54
N LEU A 169 -5.25 -0.21 -8.85
CA LEU A 169 -6.46 -0.79 -9.45
C LEU A 169 -6.48 -2.31 -9.32
N GLN A 170 -5.34 -2.97 -9.56
CA GLN A 170 -5.23 -4.42 -9.46
C GLN A 170 -5.39 -4.91 -8.02
N ILE A 171 -4.75 -4.22 -7.06
CA ILE A 171 -4.96 -4.47 -5.64
C ILE A 171 -6.43 -4.26 -5.27
N GLY A 172 -7.02 -3.13 -5.68
CA GLY A 172 -8.43 -2.84 -5.42
C GLY A 172 -9.36 -3.92 -5.97
N TYR A 173 -9.10 -4.41 -7.19
CA TYR A 173 -9.86 -5.49 -7.80
C TYR A 173 -9.76 -6.79 -7.00
N SER A 174 -8.55 -7.17 -6.61
CA SER A 174 -8.31 -8.36 -5.78
C SER A 174 -9.12 -8.31 -4.47
N LEU A 175 -9.11 -7.17 -3.77
CA LEU A 175 -9.84 -7.01 -2.51
C LEU A 175 -11.35 -7.03 -2.67
N LEU A 176 -11.88 -6.53 -3.79
CA LEU A 176 -13.32 -6.45 -4.02
C LEU A 176 -13.92 -7.76 -4.55
N TYR A 177 -13.14 -8.53 -5.31
CA TYR A 177 -13.61 -9.75 -5.99
C TYR A 177 -12.92 -11.03 -5.51
N GLY A 178 -12.08 -10.97 -4.47
CA GLY A 178 -11.40 -12.14 -3.89
C GLY A 178 -10.41 -12.82 -4.85
N THR A 179 -9.87 -12.08 -5.82
CA THR A 179 -8.88 -12.63 -6.77
C THR A 179 -7.53 -12.78 -6.09
N GLN A 180 -6.90 -13.96 -6.21
CA GLN A 180 -5.57 -14.26 -5.67
C GLN A 180 -4.48 -13.51 -6.46
N PHE A 181 -4.22 -12.25 -6.14
CA PHE A 181 -3.24 -11.41 -6.82
C PHE A 181 -1.86 -11.53 -6.17
N ASP A 182 -0.78 -11.56 -6.95
CA ASP A 182 0.59 -11.72 -6.41
C ASP A 182 1.13 -10.41 -5.80
N PHE A 183 0.62 -10.05 -4.60
CA PHE A 183 1.07 -8.88 -3.87
C PHE A 183 2.56 -8.92 -3.54
N ALA A 184 3.09 -10.11 -3.26
CA ALA A 184 4.48 -10.27 -2.88
C ALA A 184 5.43 -9.95 -4.03
N ARG A 185 5.15 -10.47 -5.24
CA ARG A 185 5.92 -10.12 -6.43
C ARG A 185 5.81 -8.63 -6.73
N LEU A 186 4.62 -8.04 -6.62
CA LEU A 186 4.43 -6.61 -6.81
C LEU A 186 5.30 -5.78 -5.85
N VAL A 187 5.28 -6.10 -4.54
CA VAL A 187 6.08 -5.40 -3.52
C VAL A 187 7.57 -5.52 -3.85
N LEU A 188 8.05 -6.73 -4.12
CA LEU A 188 9.48 -6.98 -4.34
C LEU A 188 9.99 -6.27 -5.60
N THR A 189 9.25 -6.36 -6.71
CA THR A 189 9.58 -5.65 -7.95
C THR A 189 9.57 -4.14 -7.75
N ASN A 190 8.55 -3.59 -7.08
CA ASN A 190 8.44 -2.15 -6.85
C ASN A 190 9.58 -1.62 -5.96
N LEU A 191 9.97 -2.40 -4.94
CA LEU A 191 11.07 -2.08 -4.04
C LEU A 191 12.41 -2.09 -4.80
N GLY A 192 12.66 -3.16 -5.55
CA GLY A 192 13.86 -3.33 -6.36
C GLY A 192 14.08 -2.27 -7.43
N GLU A 193 13.03 -1.92 -8.19
CA GLU A 193 13.09 -0.83 -9.16
C GLU A 193 13.46 0.51 -8.50
N LYS A 194 12.93 0.81 -7.30
CA LYS A 194 13.27 2.06 -6.61
C LYS A 194 14.68 2.08 -6.05
N MET A 195 15.17 0.94 -5.63
CA MET A 195 16.56 0.75 -5.22
C MET A 195 17.55 1.06 -6.36
N THR A 196 17.22 0.70 -7.61
CA THR A 196 18.07 0.97 -8.77
C THR A 196 17.95 2.39 -9.30
N GLU A 197 16.81 3.07 -9.09
CA GLU A 197 16.60 4.46 -9.51
C GLU A 197 17.47 5.47 -8.73
N ASN A 198 17.41 5.46 -7.39
CA ASN A 198 18.18 6.39 -6.57
C ASN A 198 18.41 5.86 -5.15
N ARG A 199 19.65 5.44 -4.87
CA ARG A 199 20.02 4.87 -3.56
C ARG A 199 19.95 5.86 -2.39
N ARG A 200 20.01 7.18 -2.65
CA ARG A 200 19.91 8.20 -1.60
C ARG A 200 18.48 8.44 -1.10
N VAL A 201 17.48 8.04 -1.89
CA VAL A 201 16.07 8.28 -1.59
C VAL A 201 15.39 6.97 -1.25
N VAL A 202 15.03 6.78 0.02
CA VAL A 202 14.37 5.58 0.52
C VAL A 202 12.89 5.63 0.21
N TYR A 203 12.46 4.73 -0.67
CA TYR A 203 11.06 4.39 -0.88
C TYR A 203 10.67 3.21 0.00
N PHE A 204 9.36 3.05 0.22
CA PHE A 204 8.84 1.83 0.84
C PHE A 204 9.40 1.50 2.23
N ALA A 205 9.65 2.52 3.06
CA ALA A 205 10.34 2.36 4.35
C ALA A 205 9.66 1.34 5.30
N ARG A 206 8.32 1.24 5.28
CA ARG A 206 7.57 0.24 6.05
C ARG A 206 7.89 -1.18 5.56
N PHE A 207 7.95 -1.38 4.25
CA PHE A 207 8.32 -2.68 3.68
C PHE A 207 9.78 -3.04 3.99
N CYS A 208 10.72 -2.08 3.87
CA CYS A 208 12.10 -2.29 4.27
C CYS A 208 12.19 -2.73 5.74
N GLN A 209 11.48 -2.05 6.64
CA GLN A 209 11.45 -2.38 8.06
C GLN A 209 10.90 -3.79 8.31
N ILE A 210 9.76 -4.14 7.70
CA ILE A 210 9.13 -5.45 7.88
C ILE A 210 10.07 -6.57 7.39
N LEU A 211 10.62 -6.42 6.18
CA LEU A 211 11.51 -7.42 5.58
C LEU A 211 12.82 -7.57 6.37
N PHE A 212 13.38 -6.47 6.84
CA PHE A 212 14.52 -6.53 7.74
C PHE A 212 14.18 -7.29 9.04
N SER A 213 13.04 -6.97 9.66
CA SER A 213 12.65 -7.54 10.97
C SER A 213 12.35 -9.04 10.91
N VAL A 214 11.82 -9.54 9.79
CA VAL A 214 11.55 -10.98 9.62
C VAL A 214 12.84 -11.77 9.36
N CYS A 215 13.80 -11.18 8.65
CA CYS A 215 15.04 -11.86 8.28
C CYS A 215 16.12 -11.77 9.38
N VAL A 216 16.18 -10.65 10.09
CA VAL A 216 17.24 -10.37 11.06
C VAL A 216 16.62 -10.33 12.46
N THR A 217 16.92 -11.37 13.25
CA THR A 217 16.41 -11.49 14.63
C THR A 217 17.45 -11.04 15.64
N GLY A 218 17.01 -10.62 16.83
CA GLY A 218 17.91 -10.27 17.95
C GLY A 218 18.66 -8.94 17.79
N VAL A 219 18.18 -8.04 16.94
CA VAL A 219 18.75 -6.69 16.80
C VAL A 219 18.25 -5.79 17.92
N ASP A 220 19.17 -5.11 18.59
CA ASP A 220 18.84 -4.13 19.63
C ASP A 220 18.01 -2.98 19.05
N LEU A 221 16.84 -2.76 19.66
CA LEU A 221 15.94 -1.67 19.29
C LEU A 221 16.29 -0.43 20.11
N ASN A 222 16.71 0.64 19.44
CA ASN A 222 17.00 1.92 20.07
C ASN A 222 15.89 2.92 19.74
N ASP A 223 15.16 3.39 20.74
CA ASP A 223 14.08 4.37 20.54
C ASP A 223 14.58 5.71 19.94
N ASN A 224 15.88 6.04 20.08
CA ASN A 224 16.47 7.21 19.44
C ASN A 224 16.65 7.05 17.92
N ASP A 225 16.55 5.83 17.40
CA ASP A 225 16.61 5.53 15.96
C ASP A 225 15.22 5.52 15.30
N ILE A 226 14.16 5.77 16.08
CA ILE A 226 12.80 5.83 15.54
C ILE A 226 12.67 7.03 14.63
N ILE A 227 12.30 6.78 13.38
CA ILE A 227 12.02 7.83 12.41
C ILE A 227 10.53 8.23 12.44
N PRO A 228 10.19 9.48 12.06
CA PRO A 228 8.80 9.91 11.98
C PRO A 228 7.94 9.03 11.08
N TYR A 229 6.67 8.87 11.44
CA TYR A 229 5.63 8.27 10.58
C TYR A 229 4.44 9.21 10.44
N PHE A 230 3.65 9.04 9.37
CA PHE A 230 2.68 10.05 8.95
C PHE A 230 1.24 9.55 8.99
N LYS A 231 0.42 10.13 9.86
CA LYS A 231 -1.02 9.88 9.89
C LYS A 231 -1.76 10.74 8.85
N LEU A 232 -2.90 10.25 8.36
CA LEU A 232 -3.79 11.08 7.56
C LEU A 232 -4.38 12.20 8.42
N HIS A 233 -4.13 13.44 8.00
CA HIS A 233 -4.67 14.60 8.67
C HIS A 233 -6.18 14.74 8.43
N LYS A 234 -6.95 15.20 9.43
CA LYS A 234 -8.42 15.43 9.35
C LYS A 234 -8.90 16.13 8.07
N ARG A 235 -8.07 17.05 7.54
CA ARG A 235 -8.34 17.80 6.30
C ARG A 235 -8.53 16.89 5.08
N VAL A 236 -7.87 15.73 5.02
CA VAL A 236 -8.06 14.78 3.92
C VAL A 236 -9.53 14.36 3.82
N PHE A 237 -10.16 14.03 4.95
CA PHE A 237 -11.56 13.66 5.01
C PHE A 237 -12.48 14.84 4.68
N SER A 238 -12.18 16.04 5.21
CA SER A 238 -12.94 17.26 4.89
C SER A 238 -12.89 17.58 3.38
N ASP A 239 -11.74 17.45 2.75
CA ASP A 239 -11.56 17.70 1.31
C ASP A 239 -12.36 16.68 0.48
N LEU A 240 -12.36 15.40 0.88
CA LEU A 240 -13.14 14.35 0.23
C LEU A 240 -14.66 14.59 0.32
N ILE A 241 -15.16 14.94 1.52
CA ILE A 241 -16.58 15.25 1.75
C ILE A 241 -17.00 16.48 0.95
N ASN A 242 -16.23 17.57 1.04
CA ASN A 242 -16.54 18.82 0.33
C ASN A 242 -16.53 18.64 -1.19
N LYS A 243 -15.63 17.78 -1.72
CA LYS A 243 -15.59 17.43 -3.14
C LYS A 243 -16.88 16.73 -3.57
N ASP A 244 -17.35 15.74 -2.81
CA ASP A 244 -18.59 15.02 -3.14
C ASP A 244 -19.82 15.93 -3.06
N VAL A 245 -19.92 16.78 -2.03
CA VAL A 245 -21.00 17.77 -1.89
C VAL A 245 -21.05 18.69 -3.10
N LYS A 246 -19.91 19.23 -3.54
CA LYS A 246 -19.83 20.11 -4.73
C LYS A 246 -20.24 19.41 -6.03
N LYS A 247 -20.12 18.08 -6.09
CA LYS A 247 -20.50 17.27 -7.25
C LYS A 247 -21.94 16.75 -7.20
N GLY A 248 -22.68 17.05 -6.14
CA GLY A 248 -24.03 16.52 -5.94
C GLY A 248 -24.04 15.03 -5.58
N ASN A 249 -22.89 14.45 -5.20
CA ASN A 249 -22.79 13.08 -4.70
C ASN A 249 -23.21 13.02 -3.22
N VAL A 250 -24.43 13.47 -2.93
CA VAL A 250 -25.03 13.47 -1.61
C VAL A 250 -25.79 12.16 -1.42
N GLY A 251 -25.33 11.34 -0.49
CA GLY A 251 -25.91 10.03 -0.22
C GLY A 251 -25.05 9.24 0.75
N ASP A 252 -25.60 8.13 1.23
CA ASP A 252 -24.96 7.28 2.23
C ASP A 252 -23.61 6.76 1.74
N PHE A 253 -22.73 6.47 2.69
CA PHE A 253 -21.41 5.91 2.42
C PHE A 253 -21.58 4.53 1.80
N LEU A 254 -21.12 4.34 0.56
CA LEU A 254 -21.22 3.05 -0.10
C LEU A 254 -20.09 2.14 0.36
N LEU A 255 -20.44 0.95 0.84
CA LEU A 255 -19.49 -0.10 1.17
C LEU A 255 -19.41 -1.09 0.00
N PRO A 256 -18.24 -1.69 -0.26
CA PRO A 256 -18.14 -2.91 -1.06
C PRO A 256 -19.23 -3.93 -0.72
N GLU A 257 -19.82 -4.57 -1.74
CA GLU A 257 -20.82 -5.64 -1.55
C GLU A 257 -20.30 -6.75 -0.63
N LEU A 258 -19.00 -7.09 -0.75
CA LEU A 258 -18.35 -8.07 0.13
C LEU A 258 -18.38 -7.65 1.61
N ILE A 259 -18.22 -6.36 1.91
CA ILE A 259 -18.35 -5.84 3.29
C ILE A 259 -19.81 -5.91 3.73
N GLN A 260 -20.74 -5.54 2.85
CA GLN A 260 -22.16 -5.59 3.17
C GLN A 260 -22.58 -7.02 3.54
N GLN A 261 -22.09 -8.02 2.79
CA GLN A 261 -22.30 -9.45 3.09
C GLN A 261 -21.68 -9.84 4.44
N PHE A 262 -20.43 -9.46 4.71
CA PHE A 262 -19.78 -9.74 6.00
C PHE A 262 -20.49 -9.11 7.20
N LEU A 263 -21.01 -7.88 7.06
CA LEU A 263 -21.80 -7.20 8.11
C LEU A 263 -23.16 -7.87 8.34
N ILE A 264 -23.77 -8.42 7.29
CA ILE A 264 -25.01 -9.21 7.41
C ILE A 264 -24.73 -10.53 8.14
N ASP A 265 -23.63 -11.20 7.82
CA ASP A 265 -23.30 -12.51 8.42
C ASP A 265 -22.91 -12.37 9.90
N SER A 266 -22.22 -11.30 10.27
CA SER A 266 -21.80 -11.02 11.67
C SER A 266 -22.92 -10.51 12.59
N THR A 267 -24.09 -10.16 12.04
CA THR A 267 -25.27 -9.75 12.83
C THR A 267 -26.29 -10.87 13.02
N GLN A 268 -26.06 -12.04 12.41
CA GLN A 268 -26.90 -13.24 12.54
C GLN A 268 -26.37 -14.27 13.54
N THR A 269 -25.21 -14.02 14.14
CA THR A 269 -24.61 -14.79 15.25
C THR A 269 -24.79 -14.10 16.59
#